data_AF-A0A966FD63-F1
#
_entry.id   AF-A0A966FD63-F1
#
_cell.length_a   1.000
_cell.length_b   1.000
_cell.length_c   1.000
_cell.angle_alpha   90.00
_cell.angle_beta   90.00
_cell.angle_gamma   90.00
#
_symmetry.space_group_name_H-M   'P 1'
#
loop_
_entity.id
_entity.type
_entity.pdbx_description
1 polymer ?
#
loop_
_entity_poly.entity_id
_entity_poly.type
_entity_poly.pdbx_seq_one_letter_code
_entity_poly.pdbx_strand_id
1 'polypeptide(L)'
;MISYSKKIDNSWVFIHEDISTDLLKPTVPFDGKVKAVITDVNENLKIQTKTNTDSFFVLADTYYPGWHAYIDGKETKIFRANLMFRGIVLPKGD
;
A
#
# COMPACT_ATOMS: atom_id res chain seq x y z
N MET A 1 0.56 -7.24 10.49
CA MET A 1 -0.26 -7.55 11.67
C MET A 1 -0.63 -9.03 11.64
N ILE A 2 0.23 -9.89 12.20
CA ILE A 2 -0.06 -11.28 12.57
C ILE A 2 0.86 -11.57 13.76
N SER A 3 0.31 -11.89 14.93
CA SER A 3 1.10 -12.43 16.04
C SER A 3 0.98 -13.94 16.03
N TYR A 4 2.12 -14.63 15.94
CA TYR A 4 2.18 -16.09 16.01
C TYR A 4 2.85 -16.47 17.33
N SER A 5 2.18 -17.31 18.12
CA SER A 5 2.78 -17.93 19.30
C SER A 5 2.58 -19.44 19.21
N LYS A 6 3.66 -20.19 19.43
CA LYS A 6 3.63 -21.65 19.53
C LYS A 6 4.45 -22.06 20.73
N LYS A 7 3.83 -22.86 21.61
CA LYS A 7 4.49 -23.42 22.80
C LYS A 7 5.32 -24.63 22.37
N ILE A 8 6.61 -24.63 22.69
CA ILE A 8 7.48 -25.82 22.59
C ILE A 8 8.20 -25.95 23.94
N ASP A 9 8.01 -27.07 24.62
CA ASP A 9 8.76 -27.51 25.82
C ASP A 9 9.04 -26.42 26.86
N ASN A 10 7.97 -25.90 27.47
CA ASN A 10 7.97 -24.93 28.57
C ASN A 10 8.70 -23.58 28.31
N SER A 11 9.12 -23.32 27.07
CA SER A 11 9.76 -22.08 26.67
C SER A 11 8.90 -21.35 25.65
N TRP A 12 8.82 -20.02 25.78
CA TRP A 12 8.11 -19.18 24.83
C TRP A 12 9.09 -18.62 23.80
N VAL A 13 8.75 -18.75 22.51
CA VAL A 13 9.41 -18.01 21.44
C VAL A 13 8.44 -16.94 20.96
N PHE A 14 8.85 -15.68 21.08
CA PHE A 14 8.11 -14.53 20.56
C PHE A 14 8.95 -13.91 19.44
N ILE A 15 8.29 -13.61 18.32
CA ILE A 15 8.83 -12.71 17.31
C ILE A 15 7.96 -11.46 17.39
N HIS A 16 8.54 -10.39 17.94
CA HIS A 16 7.94 -9.06 17.90
C HIS A 16 8.85 -8.17 17.07
N GLU A 17 8.24 -7.29 16.29
CA GLU A 17 8.95 -6.18 15.68
C GLU A 17 8.76 -5.00 16.64
N ASP A 18 9.82 -4.61 17.34
CA ASP A 18 9.82 -3.38 18.14
C ASP A 18 9.87 -2.18 17.19
N ILE A 19 8.70 -1.67 16.82
CA ILE A 19 8.60 -0.35 16.20
C ILE A 19 8.16 0.60 17.31
N SER A 20 9.07 1.47 17.77
CA SER A 20 8.67 2.58 18.63
C SER A 20 7.70 3.48 17.84
N THR A 21 6.42 3.41 18.18
CA THR A 21 5.35 4.14 17.48
C THR A 21 5.51 5.66 17.58
N ASP A 22 6.31 6.14 18.53
CA ASP A 22 6.63 7.55 18.71
C ASP A 22 7.50 8.13 17.59
N LEU A 23 8.26 7.32 16.85
CA LEU A 23 9.10 7.79 15.73
C LEU A 23 8.33 7.92 14.41
N LEU A 24 7.07 7.49 14.36
CA LEU A 24 6.26 7.44 13.12
C LEU A 24 4.99 8.30 13.17
N LYS A 25 4.83 9.17 14.18
CA LYS A 25 3.70 10.10 14.22
C LYS A 25 3.80 11.07 13.05
N PRO A 26 2.87 11.04 12.08
CA PRO A 26 2.90 11.98 10.97
C PRO A 26 2.80 13.41 11.50
N THR A 27 3.69 14.29 11.04
CA THR A 27 3.64 15.72 11.42
C THR A 27 2.37 16.42 10.92
N VAL A 28 1.74 15.84 9.90
CA VAL A 28 0.43 16.22 9.36
C VAL A 28 -0.46 14.98 9.38
N PRO A 29 -1.67 15.02 9.96
CA PRO A 29 -2.61 13.91 9.86
C PRO A 29 -2.86 13.57 8.38
N PHE A 30 -2.66 12.30 8.03
CA PHE A 30 -2.97 11.84 6.68
C PHE A 30 -4.49 11.81 6.50
N ASP A 31 -5.00 12.56 5.51
CA ASP A 31 -6.39 12.50 5.06
C ASP A 31 -6.37 12.11 3.58
N GLY A 32 -6.47 10.80 3.36
CA GLY A 32 -6.54 10.19 2.04
C GLY A 32 -7.89 9.53 1.84
N LYS A 33 -8.53 9.78 0.71
CA LYS A 33 -9.75 9.10 0.25
C LYS A 33 -9.46 8.40 -1.05
N VAL A 34 -10.01 7.20 -1.19
CA VAL A 34 -9.86 6.38 -2.39
C VAL A 34 -11.24 5.89 -2.79
N LYS A 35 -11.56 6.03 -4.08
CA LYS A 35 -12.73 5.43 -4.70
C LYS A 35 -12.26 4.64 -5.91
N ALA A 36 -12.32 3.32 -5.80
CA ALA A 36 -12.02 2.43 -6.92
C ALA A 36 -13.30 2.16 -7.72
N VAL A 37 -13.19 2.21 -9.05
CA VAL A 37 -14.22 1.75 -9.99
C VAL A 37 -13.55 0.77 -10.95
N ILE A 38 -13.98 -0.48 -10.90
CA ILE A 38 -13.56 -1.48 -11.88
C ILE A 38 -14.39 -1.25 -13.13
N THR A 39 -13.74 -0.86 -14.22
CA THR A 39 -14.43 -0.33 -15.41
C THR A 39 -14.57 -1.32 -16.57
N ASP A 40 -13.90 -2.48 -16.57
CA ASP A 40 -13.95 -3.35 -17.75
C ASP A 40 -13.67 -4.84 -17.48
N VAL A 41 -14.11 -5.68 -18.44
CA VAL A 41 -13.83 -7.12 -18.56
C VAL A 41 -12.37 -7.42 -18.93
N ASN A 42 -11.59 -6.42 -19.37
CA ASN A 42 -10.17 -6.53 -19.73
C ASN A 42 -9.19 -6.12 -18.61
N GLU A 43 -9.59 -6.25 -17.35
CA GLU A 43 -8.76 -5.97 -16.16
C GLU A 43 -8.30 -4.50 -15.98
N ASN A 44 -8.94 -3.55 -16.68
CA ASN A 44 -8.67 -2.12 -16.50
C ASN A 44 -9.27 -1.59 -15.18
N LEU A 45 -8.39 -1.32 -14.22
CA LEU A 45 -8.75 -0.74 -12.93
C LEU A 45 -8.60 0.79 -12.96
N LYS A 46 -9.71 1.52 -12.77
CA LYS A 46 -9.68 2.98 -12.61
C LYS A 46 -9.88 3.35 -11.15
N ILE A 47 -8.98 4.16 -10.60
CA ILE A 47 -9.03 4.58 -9.20
C ILE A 47 -9.03 6.09 -9.18
N GLN A 48 -10.01 6.67 -8.48
CA GLN A 48 -10.01 8.08 -8.12
C GLN A 48 -9.47 8.21 -6.72
N THR A 49 -8.52 9.12 -6.52
CA THR A 49 -7.91 9.36 -5.22
C THR A 49 -8.15 10.79 -4.78
N LYS A 50 -7.94 11.07 -3.51
CA LYS A 50 -7.80 12.41 -2.98
C LYS A 50 -6.84 12.33 -1.82
N THR A 51 -5.72 13.02 -1.87
CA THR A 51 -4.72 13.00 -0.80
C THR A 51 -4.30 14.43 -0.44
N ASN A 52 -4.18 14.70 0.86
CA ASN A 52 -3.73 16.01 1.36
C ASN A 52 -2.20 16.19 1.31
N THR A 53 -1.46 15.10 1.08
CA THR A 53 0.01 15.04 1.07
C THR A 53 0.47 14.05 0.01
N ASP A 54 1.70 14.21 -0.48
CA ASP A 54 2.31 13.20 -1.36
C ASP A 54 2.37 11.86 -0.61
N SER A 55 1.94 10.81 -1.29
CA SER A 55 1.56 9.55 -0.65
C SER A 55 2.04 8.35 -1.43
N PHE A 56 2.13 7.21 -0.78
CA PHE A 56 2.40 5.94 -1.44
C PHE A 56 1.14 5.08 -1.45
N PHE A 57 0.51 4.95 -2.61
CA PHE A 57 -0.66 4.12 -2.79
C PHE A 57 -0.27 2.67 -2.99
N VAL A 58 -0.90 1.77 -2.24
CA VAL A 58 -0.70 0.33 -2.36
C VAL A 58 -2.00 -0.31 -2.82
N LEU A 59 -1.96 -0.94 -3.99
CA LEU A 59 -2.98 -1.85 -4.46
C LEU A 59 -2.62 -3.26 -3.99
N ALA A 60 -3.49 -3.84 -3.16
CA ALA A 60 -3.34 -5.19 -2.62
C ALA A 60 -3.68 -6.28 -3.66
N ASP A 61 -3.03 -6.19 -4.82
CA ASP A 61 -3.12 -7.15 -5.92
C ASP A 61 -1.72 -7.65 -6.28
N THR A 62 -1.63 -8.86 -6.84
CA THR A 62 -0.37 -9.57 -7.10
C THR A 62 0.47 -8.80 -8.12
N TYR A 63 1.74 -8.55 -7.81
CA TYR A 63 2.71 -7.94 -8.72
C TYR A 63 3.10 -8.94 -9.82
N TYR A 64 2.40 -8.88 -10.95
CA TYR A 64 2.78 -9.58 -12.18
C TYR A 64 3.45 -8.58 -13.15
N PRO A 65 4.46 -8.98 -13.94
CA PRO A 65 5.02 -8.12 -14.98
C PRO A 65 3.98 -7.77 -16.06
N GLY A 66 4.12 -6.60 -16.71
CA GLY A 66 3.28 -6.19 -17.85
C GLY A 66 2.15 -5.20 -17.53
N TRP A 67 1.99 -4.83 -16.25
CA TRP A 67 1.07 -3.76 -15.87
C TRP A 67 1.69 -2.39 -16.09
N HIS A 68 0.88 -1.46 -16.59
CA HIS A 68 1.21 -0.05 -16.72
C HIS A 68 0.30 0.77 -15.82
N ALA A 69 0.84 1.80 -15.20
CA ALA A 69 0.08 2.72 -14.36
C ALA A 69 0.19 4.13 -14.92
N TYR A 70 -0.91 4.88 -14.80
CA TYR A 70 -1.00 6.24 -15.31
C TYR A 70 -1.68 7.11 -14.26
N ILE A 71 -1.12 8.30 -14.01
CA ILE A 71 -1.75 9.37 -13.22
C ILE A 71 -2.11 10.46 -14.23
N ASP A 72 -3.39 10.77 -14.35
CA ASP A 72 -3.92 11.75 -15.32
C ASP A 72 -3.40 11.57 -16.74
N GLY A 73 -3.29 10.32 -17.19
CA GLY A 73 -2.83 9.95 -18.52
C GLY A 73 -1.31 9.95 -18.69
N LYS A 74 -0.52 10.32 -17.67
CA LYS A 74 0.93 10.24 -17.69
C LYS A 74 1.42 8.95 -17.05
N GLU A 75 2.24 8.19 -17.77
CA GLU A 75 2.80 6.92 -17.27
C GLU A 75 3.64 7.15 -16.01
N THR A 76 3.49 6.27 -15.03
CA THR A 76 4.23 6.28 -13.77
C THR A 76 4.77 4.90 -13.44
N LYS A 77 5.79 4.88 -12.58
CA LYS A 77 6.44 3.64 -12.16
C LYS A 77 5.57 2.87 -11.18
N ILE A 78 5.37 1.58 -11.44
CA ILE A 78 4.84 0.64 -10.47
C ILE A 78 6.00 0.05 -9.65
N PHE A 79 5.92 0.20 -8.34
CA PHE A 79 6.83 -0.38 -7.38
C PHE A 79 6.27 -1.70 -6.84
N ARG A 80 7.15 -2.62 -6.47
CA ARG A 80 6.78 -3.79 -5.69
C ARG A 80 6.75 -3.40 -4.21
N ALA A 81 5.59 -3.49 -3.58
CA ALA A 81 5.38 -3.18 -2.17
C ALA A 81 5.15 -4.48 -1.39
N ASN A 82 5.81 -4.65 -0.23
CA ASN A 82 5.68 -5.84 0.62
C ASN A 82 5.70 -7.17 -0.17
N LEU A 83 6.71 -7.32 -1.03
CA LEU A 83 6.99 -8.49 -1.89
C LEU A 83 5.97 -8.79 -2.99
N MET A 84 4.67 -8.58 -2.76
CA MET A 84 3.63 -9.05 -3.67
C MET A 84 2.66 -7.96 -4.14
N PHE A 85 2.62 -6.79 -3.51
CA PHE A 85 1.66 -5.74 -3.86
C PHE A 85 2.23 -4.76 -4.88
N ARG A 86 1.32 -4.02 -5.53
CA ARG A 86 1.68 -2.95 -6.46
C ARG A 86 1.60 -1.61 -5.74
N GLY A 87 2.65 -0.82 -5.84
CA GLY A 87 2.77 0.49 -5.22
C GLY A 87 2.95 1.59 -6.25
N ILE A 88 2.35 2.76 -6.03
CA ILE A 88 2.50 3.95 -6.88
C ILE A 88 2.71 5.16 -5.97
N VAL A 89 3.65 6.04 -6.34
CA VAL A 89 3.79 7.35 -5.70
C VAL A 89 2.70 8.27 -6.24
N LEU A 90 1.81 8.74 -5.37
CA LEU A 90 0.77 9.71 -5.69
C LEU A 90 1.22 11.10 -5.23
N PRO A 91 1.13 12.12 -6.11
CA PRO A 91 1.19 13.50 -5.65
C PRO A 91 -0.06 13.83 -4.83
N LYS A 92 0.05 14.81 -3.93
CA LYS A 92 -1.13 15.40 -3.28
C LYS A 92 -2.11 15.94 -4.34
N GLY A 93 -3.39 15.86 -4.05
CA GLY A 93 -4.44 16.28 -4.98
C GLY A 93 -5.49 15.20 -5.22
N ASP A 94 -6.27 15.37 -6.28
CA ASP A 94 -7.33 14.46 -6.73
C ASP A 94 -6.81 13.55 -7.86
#